data_AF-A0A0K9GFN1-F1
#
_entry.id   AF-A0A0K9GFN1-F1
#
_cell.length_a   1.000
_cell.length_b   1.000
_cell.length_c   1.000
_cell.angle_alpha   90.00
_cell.angle_beta   90.00
_cell.angle_gamma   90.00
#
_symmetry.space_group_name_H-M   'P 1'
#
loop_
_entity.id
_entity.type
_entity.pdbx_description
1 polymer ?
#
loop_
_entity_poly.entity_id
_entity_poly.type
_entity_poly.pdbx_seq_one_letter_code
_entity_poly.pdbx_strand_id
1 'polypeptide(L)'
;MKKAVYWMIWTLVLVAINIGAFPIALFSLFGTAEGTSIFSIDYLIAFSIILLANIISVQLFIAIRKQDQNGFLIGLVLAIMEVGSFVLLINSTADFMVCLALAAVSMIGGVILLIRSFVR
;
A
#
# COMPACT_ATOMS: atom_id res chain seq x y z
N MET A 1 -22.60 -3.09 8.98
CA MET A 1 -22.47 -3.49 7.55
C MET A 1 -22.37 -5.01 7.46
N LYS A 2 -22.91 -5.64 6.40
CA LYS A 2 -22.75 -7.10 6.22
C LYS A 2 -21.26 -7.42 6.05
N LYS A 3 -20.75 -8.48 6.70
CA LYS A 3 -19.33 -8.90 6.65
C LYS A 3 -18.79 -8.99 5.20
N ALA A 4 -19.65 -9.38 4.25
CA ALA A 4 -19.33 -9.43 2.83
C ALA A 4 -18.89 -8.06 2.23
N VAL A 5 -19.47 -6.95 2.68
CA VAL A 5 -19.13 -5.60 2.18
C VAL A 5 -17.70 -5.22 2.55
N TYR A 6 -17.28 -5.51 3.78
CA TYR A 6 -15.90 -5.26 4.21
C TYR A 6 -14.87 -6.03 3.39
N TRP A 7 -15.15 -7.31 3.09
CA TRP A 7 -14.29 -8.13 2.24
C TRP A 7 -14.21 -7.58 0.82
N MET A 8 -15.35 -7.15 0.26
CA MET A 8 -15.39 -6.53 -1.07
C MET A 8 -14.56 -5.24 -1.12
N ILE A 9 -14.70 -4.36 -0.12
CA ILE A 9 -13.90 -3.13 -0.01
C ILE A 9 -12.41 -3.46 0.12
N TRP A 10 -12.05 -4.43 0.97
CA TRP A 10 -10.65 -4.85 1.12
C TRP A 10 -10.05 -5.36 -0.20
N THR A 11 -10.78 -6.20 -0.95
CA THR A 11 -10.32 -6.67 -2.26
C THR A 11 -10.13 -5.51 -3.24
N LEU A 12 -11.04 -4.54 -3.23
CA LEU A 12 -10.93 -3.35 -4.08
C LEU A 12 -9.69 -2.52 -3.72
N VAL A 13 -9.44 -2.31 -2.42
CA VAL A 13 -8.23 -1.62 -1.94
C VAL A 13 -6.97 -2.37 -2.35
N LEU A 14 -6.92 -3.68 -2.16
CA LEU A 14 -5.79 -4.52 -2.54
C LEU A 14 -5.48 -4.36 -4.03
N VAL A 15 -6.49 -4.43 -4.90
CA VAL A 15 -6.31 -4.25 -6.35
C VAL A 15 -5.85 -2.83 -6.67
N ALA A 16 -6.49 -1.81 -6.11
CA ALA A 16 -6.18 -0.41 -6.39
C ALA A 16 -4.75 -0.02 -6.00
N ILE A 17 -4.28 -0.45 -4.82
CA ILE A 17 -2.91 -0.22 -4.37
C ILE A 17 -1.91 -0.90 -5.33
N ASN A 18 -2.17 -2.16 -5.70
CA ASN A 18 -1.23 -2.90 -6.54
C ASN A 18 -1.19 -2.39 -7.98
N ILE A 19 -2.28 -1.83 -8.52
CA ILE A 19 -2.26 -1.13 -9.82
C ILE A 19 -1.22 0.00 -9.83
N GLY A 20 -1.07 0.73 -8.72
CA GLY A 20 -0.05 1.77 -8.59
C GLY A 20 1.34 1.25 -8.23
N ALA A 21 1.42 0.29 -7.31
CA ALA A 21 2.69 -0.23 -6.80
C ALA A 21 3.47 -1.07 -7.83
N PHE A 22 2.78 -1.85 -8.67
CA PHE A 22 3.44 -2.70 -9.68
C PHE A 22 4.28 -1.89 -10.69
N PRO A 23 3.75 -0.85 -11.35
CA PRO A 23 4.54 0.01 -12.22
C PRO A 23 5.77 0.61 -11.54
N ILE A 24 5.64 1.05 -10.28
CA ILE A 24 6.75 1.64 -9.51
C ILE A 24 7.83 0.58 -9.20
N ALA A 25 7.43 -0.62 -8.79
CA ALA A 25 8.34 -1.72 -8.53
C ALA A 25 9.04 -2.19 -9.82
N LEU A 26 8.31 -2.29 -10.94
CA LEU A 26 8.90 -2.62 -12.24
C LEU A 26 9.85 -1.51 -12.69
N PHE A 27 9.51 -0.23 -12.49
CA PHE A 27 10.39 0.89 -12.77
C PHE A 27 11.72 0.78 -12.05
N SER A 28 11.72 0.33 -10.78
CA SER A 28 12.96 0.12 -10.03
C SER A 28 13.86 -0.98 -10.61
N LEU A 29 13.31 -1.89 -11.41
CA LEU A 29 14.04 -2.98 -12.07
C LEU A 29 14.52 -2.62 -13.49
N PHE A 30 14.17 -1.48 -14.07
CA PHE A 30 14.54 -1.15 -15.45
C PHE A 30 16.05 -1.00 -15.68
N GLY A 31 16.84 -0.72 -14.63
CA GLY A 31 18.30 -0.65 -14.70
C GLY A 31 19.03 -1.97 -14.44
N THR A 32 18.30 -3.04 -14.15
CA THR A 32 18.89 -4.32 -13.73
C THR A 32 19.53 -5.03 -14.92
N ALA A 33 20.81 -5.38 -14.82
CA ALA A 33 21.50 -6.12 -15.89
C ALA A 33 20.93 -7.54 -16.06
N GLU A 34 20.95 -8.04 -17.30
CA GLU A 34 20.60 -9.44 -17.57
C GLU A 34 21.56 -10.39 -16.85
N GLY A 35 21.01 -11.43 -16.21
CA GLY A 35 21.79 -12.38 -15.41
C GLY A 35 22.06 -11.95 -13.97
N THR A 36 21.58 -10.77 -13.53
CA THR A 36 21.64 -10.38 -12.12
C THR A 36 20.85 -11.36 -11.26
N SER A 37 21.48 -11.84 -10.17
CA SER A 37 20.87 -12.75 -9.22
C SER A 37 19.55 -12.20 -8.64
N ILE A 38 18.57 -13.09 -8.43
CA ILE A 38 17.29 -12.78 -7.78
C ILE A 38 17.46 -12.31 -6.32
N PHE A 39 18.63 -12.55 -5.71
CA PHE A 39 18.98 -12.10 -4.36
C PHE A 39 19.76 -10.77 -4.36
N SER A 40 19.77 -10.04 -5.48
CA SER A 40 20.42 -8.74 -5.57
C SER A 40 19.60 -7.63 -4.90
N ILE A 41 20.26 -6.48 -4.72
CA ILE A 41 19.66 -5.28 -4.12
C ILE A 41 18.49 -4.77 -4.96
N ASP A 42 18.55 -4.89 -6.29
CA ASP A 42 17.50 -4.38 -7.18
C ASP A 42 16.17 -5.12 -6.95
N TYR A 43 16.20 -6.45 -6.87
CA TYR A 43 15.02 -7.25 -6.52
C TYR A 43 14.56 -7.03 -5.08
N LEU A 44 15.47 -6.79 -4.14
CA LEU A 44 15.12 -6.45 -2.76
C LEU A 44 14.36 -5.11 -2.70
N ILE A 45 14.78 -4.11 -3.47
CA ILE A 45 14.10 -2.81 -3.57
C ILE A 45 12.71 -3.00 -4.16
N ALA A 46 12.59 -3.69 -5.30
CA ALA A 46 11.29 -3.95 -5.94
C ALA A 46 10.33 -4.70 -5.01
N PHE A 47 10.82 -5.72 -4.31
CA PHE A 47 10.05 -6.45 -3.31
C PHE A 47 9.61 -5.56 -2.14
N SER A 48 10.51 -4.70 -1.65
CA SER A 48 10.22 -3.78 -0.55
C SER A 48 9.14 -2.77 -0.94
N ILE A 49 9.13 -2.27 -2.18
CA ILE A 49 8.08 -1.37 -2.69
C ILE A 49 6.70 -2.05 -2.61
N ILE A 50 6.58 -3.29 -3.12
CA ILE A 50 5.33 -4.04 -3.08
C ILE A 50 4.91 -4.32 -1.64
N LEU A 51 5.85 -4.71 -0.78
CA LEU A 51 5.55 -5.03 0.61
C LEU A 51 5.08 -3.79 1.40
N LEU A 52 5.77 -2.66 1.25
CA LEU A 52 5.43 -1.40 1.90
C LEU A 52 4.06 -0.88 1.45
N ALA A 53 3.79 -0.88 0.14
CA ALA A 53 2.50 -0.45 -0.39
C ALA A 53 1.33 -1.31 0.13
N ASN A 54 1.56 -2.58 0.44
CA ASN A 54 0.49 -3.48 0.90
C ASN A 54 0.29 -3.48 2.43
N ILE A 55 1.02 -2.68 3.20
CA ILE A 55 0.89 -2.62 4.68
C ILE A 55 -0.55 -2.28 5.10
N ILE A 56 -1.16 -1.28 4.47
CA ILE A 56 -2.53 -0.87 4.78
C ILE A 56 -3.52 -1.98 4.43
N SER A 57 -3.32 -2.69 3.31
CA SER A 57 -4.15 -3.84 2.92
C SER A 57 -4.08 -4.97 3.96
N VAL A 58 -2.89 -5.26 4.49
CA VAL A 58 -2.71 -6.25 5.57
C VAL A 58 -3.40 -5.78 6.86
N GLN A 59 -3.28 -4.50 7.21
CA GLN A 59 -3.96 -3.94 8.37
C GLN A 59 -5.48 -4.05 8.26
N LEU A 60 -6.05 -3.72 7.09
CA LEU A 60 -7.49 -3.84 6.82
C LEU A 60 -7.96 -5.29 6.92
N PHE A 61 -7.19 -6.24 6.40
CA PHE A 61 -7.47 -7.67 6.54
C PHE A 61 -7.59 -8.08 8.02
N ILE A 62 -6.63 -7.65 8.86
CA ILE A 62 -6.65 -7.94 10.29
C ILE A 62 -7.84 -7.27 10.98
N ALA A 63 -8.15 -6.02 10.65
CA ALA A 63 -9.29 -5.29 11.21
C ALA A 63 -10.62 -6.01 10.92
N ILE A 64 -10.80 -6.53 9.71
CA ILE A 64 -11.97 -7.35 9.35
C ILE A 64 -12.06 -8.62 10.21
N ARG A 65 -10.93 -9.32 10.37
CA ARG A 65 -10.86 -10.57 11.16
C ARG A 65 -11.17 -10.33 12.64
N LYS A 66 -10.70 -9.21 13.19
CA LYS A 66 -10.94 -8.79 14.58
C LYS A 66 -12.26 -8.04 14.80
N GLN A 67 -13.03 -7.81 13.74
CA GLN A 67 -14.26 -7.00 13.76
C GLN A 67 -14.05 -5.56 14.29
N ASP A 68 -12.84 -5.02 14.15
CA ASP A 68 -12.52 -3.65 14.55
C ASP A 68 -12.98 -2.66 13.47
N GLN A 69 -14.22 -2.18 13.59
CA GLN A 69 -14.82 -1.25 12.63
C GLN A 69 -14.09 0.10 12.59
N ASN A 70 -13.59 0.57 13.73
CA ASN A 70 -12.89 1.84 13.82
C ASN A 70 -11.52 1.74 13.16
N GLY A 71 -10.77 0.66 13.45
CA GLY A 71 -9.51 0.37 12.80
C GLY A 71 -9.66 0.19 11.28
N PHE A 72 -10.77 -0.42 10.84
CA PHE A 72 -11.07 -0.55 9.41
C PHE A 72 -11.33 0.80 8.73
N LEU A 73 -12.14 1.68 9.35
CA LEU A 73 -12.46 2.98 8.76
C LEU A 73 -11.23 3.88 8.65
N ILE A 74 -10.39 3.94 9.69
CA ILE A 74 -9.15 4.73 9.63
C ILE A 74 -8.19 4.14 8.59
N GLY A 75 -8.04 2.81 8.55
CA GLY A 75 -7.23 2.13 7.54
C GLY A 75 -7.73 2.42 6.11
N LEU A 76 -9.05 2.50 5.91
CA LEU A 76 -9.63 2.79 4.61
C LEU A 76 -9.33 4.23 4.16
N VAL A 77 -9.35 5.20 5.07
CA VAL A 77 -8.94 6.58 4.75
C VAL A 77 -7.49 6.62 4.31
N LEU A 78 -6.59 5.92 5.03
CA LEU A 78 -5.18 5.85 4.65
C LEU A 78 -4.99 5.14 3.30
N ALA A 79 -5.75 4.09 3.01
CA ALA A 79 -5.72 3.41 1.72
C ALA A 79 -6.14 4.34 0.57
N ILE A 80 -7.20 5.13 0.77
CA ILE A 80 -7.63 6.12 -0.23
C ILE A 80 -6.56 7.18 -0.45
N MET A 81 -5.89 7.64 0.61
CA MET A 81 -4.77 8.58 0.50
C MET A 81 -3.59 7.99 -0.28
N GLU A 82 -3.24 6.72 -0.02
CA GLU A 82 -2.16 6.01 -0.73
C GLU A 82 -2.49 5.79 -2.20
N VAL A 83 -3.69 5.30 -2.51
CA VAL A 83 -4.14 5.14 -3.90
C VAL A 83 -4.18 6.51 -4.59
N GLY A 84 -4.67 7.53 -3.91
CA GLY A 84 -4.67 8.91 -4.40
C GLY A 84 -3.27 9.41 -4.72
N SER A 85 -2.29 9.15 -3.85
CA SER A 85 -0.90 9.57 -4.10
C SER A 85 -0.28 8.86 -5.30
N PHE A 86 -0.53 7.55 -5.47
CA PHE A 86 -0.08 6.81 -6.65
C PHE A 86 -0.73 7.31 -7.94
N VAL A 87 -2.04 7.58 -7.93
CA VAL A 87 -2.75 8.12 -9.09
C VAL A 87 -2.22 9.50 -9.47
N LEU A 88 -1.99 10.38 -8.50
CA LEU A 88 -1.41 11.70 -8.74
C LEU A 88 0.02 11.62 -9.29
N LEU A 89 0.83 10.69 -8.76
CA LEU A 89 2.19 10.45 -9.22
C LEU A 89 2.22 9.93 -10.67
N ILE A 90 1.41 8.91 -10.99
CA ILE A 90 1.39 8.28 -12.31
C ILE A 90 0.87 9.26 -13.38
N ASN A 91 -0.17 10.03 -13.07
CA ASN A 91 -0.73 11.00 -14.02
C ASN A 91 0.06 12.33 -14.06
N SER A 92 1.10 12.49 -13.24
CA SER A 92 1.92 13.71 -13.16
C SER A 92 1.09 15.00 -12.96
N THR A 93 -0.05 14.89 -12.28
CA THR A 93 -1.00 16.01 -12.10
C THR A 93 -0.66 16.90 -10.91
N ALA A 94 0.21 16.44 -10.02
CA ALA A 94 0.63 17.15 -8.81
C ALA A 94 2.16 17.19 -8.70
N ASP A 95 2.65 18.12 -7.88
CA ASP A 95 4.07 18.19 -7.53
C ASP A 95 4.51 16.88 -6.85
N PHE A 96 5.65 16.35 -7.29
CA PHE A 96 6.26 15.13 -6.77
C PHE A 96 6.38 15.13 -5.25
N MET A 97 6.71 16.29 -4.65
CA MET A 97 6.85 16.41 -3.20
C MET A 97 5.53 16.19 -2.45
N VAL A 98 4.40 16.60 -3.04
CA VAL A 98 3.07 16.38 -2.46
C VAL A 98 2.69 14.90 -2.52
N CYS A 99 2.92 14.25 -3.67
CA CYS A 99 2.67 12.82 -3.82
C CYS A 99 3.49 12.00 -2.83
N LEU A 100 4.78 12.32 -2.68
CA LEU A 100 5.68 11.65 -1.75
C LEU A 100 5.23 11.85 -0.30
N ALA A 101 4.84 13.07 0.08
CA ALA A 101 4.35 13.36 1.42
C ALA A 101 3.07 12.56 1.75
N LEU A 102 2.11 12.50 0.82
CA LEU A 102 0.88 11.73 1.01
C LEU A 102 1.16 10.23 1.15
N ALA A 103 2.02 9.67 0.29
CA ALA A 103 2.45 8.27 0.38
C ALA A 103 3.18 7.97 1.70
N ALA A 104 4.08 8.85 2.13
CA ALA A 104 4.79 8.68 3.39
C ALA A 104 3.84 8.70 4.61
N VAL A 105 2.91 9.64 4.64
CA VAL A 105 1.91 9.74 5.71
C VAL A 105 1.00 8.52 5.73
N SER A 106 0.54 8.04 4.57
CA SER A 106 -0.31 6.84 4.50
C SER A 106 0.45 5.60 4.96
N MET A 107 1.70 5.41 4.52
CA MET A 107 2.52 4.25 4.90
C MET A 107 2.84 4.26 6.40
N ILE A 108 3.30 5.39 6.95
CA ILE A 108 3.61 5.51 8.39
C ILE A 108 2.33 5.28 9.22
N GLY A 109 1.22 5.90 8.83
CA GLY A 109 -0.08 5.68 9.47
C GLY A 109 -0.51 4.22 9.42
N GLY A 110 -0.30 3.55 8.28
CA GLY A 110 -0.57 2.14 8.07
C GLY A 110 0.23 1.24 9.01
N VAL A 111 1.54 1.50 9.15
CA VAL A 111 2.41 0.80 10.10
C VAL A 111 1.92 0.96 11.54
N ILE A 112 1.62 2.20 11.95
CA ILE A 112 1.13 2.48 13.31
C ILE A 112 -0.18 1.73 13.58
N LEU A 113 -1.12 1.77 12.64
CA LEU A 113 -2.38 1.03 12.76
C LEU A 113 -2.17 -0.48 12.76
N LEU A 114 -1.25 -0.99 11.94
CA LEU A 114 -0.94 -2.41 11.88
C LEU A 114 -0.42 -2.90 13.25
N ILE A 115 0.57 -2.21 13.82
CA ILE A 115 1.10 -2.52 15.16
C ILE A 115 0.00 -2.49 16.20
N ARG A 116 -0.83 -1.44 16.21
CA ARG A 116 -1.96 -1.32 17.14
C ARG A 116 -2.98 -2.45 16.98
N SER A 117 -3.19 -2.91 15.75
CA SER A 117 -4.10 -4.01 15.42
C SER A 117 -3.57 -5.37 15.88
N PHE A 118 -2.28 -5.53 16.16
CA PHE A 118 -1.71 -6.74 16.76
C PHE A 118 -1.76 -6.73 18.29
N VAL A 119 -1.58 -5.56 18.91
CA VAL A 119 -1.53 -5.40 20.38
C VAL A 119 -2.91 -5.50 21.03
N ARG A 120 -3.98 -5.12 20.32
CA ARG A 120 -5.38 -5.29 20.76
C ARG A 120 -5.96 -6.61 20.30
#